data_AF-A0A067M7N9-F1
#
_entry.id   AF-A0A067M7N9-F1
#
_cell.length_a   1.000
_cell.length_b   1.000
_cell.length_c   1.000
_cell.angle_alpha   90.00
_cell.angle_beta   90.00
_cell.angle_gamma   90.00
#
_symmetry.space_group_name_H-M   'P 1'
#
loop_
_entity.id
_entity.type
_entity.pdbx_description
1 polymer ?
#
loop_
_entity_poly.entity_id
_entity_poly.type
_entity_poly.pdbx_seq_one_letter_code
_entity_poly.pdbx_strand_id
1 'polypeptide(L)'
;MAAQEFFPLNDTIYPSGPPLAPLTPRETHTRNATIILTFGGPIVAAVISLLSANRWWTYRRLWSFSSVSALWFVTIAVWNMTLYVKGGETDRTALIVAGIYGQVEALISCLLLDLPAPASFALVWLWGMIEFGLVMLLSNIKDAYVATSSLVMTNALVVACLFFYGKQAGYCLAMITRILGILNIFTGMVYNIGVIPYNAINFFTLGFQIALIIGGILNSNVIHLDPEQGPIEEQQILHPLQTTAVPLSAFLGFFVCSLAASIVVSLSLANEAIY
;
A
#
# COMPACT_ATOMS: atom_id res chain seq x y z
N MET A 1 -36.90 18.58 -23.00
CA MET A 1 -35.89 18.80 -21.95
C MET A 1 -34.68 17.96 -22.32
N ALA A 2 -33.65 18.61 -22.88
CA ALA A 2 -32.38 17.94 -23.12
C ALA A 2 -31.78 17.56 -21.76
N ALA A 3 -31.40 16.30 -21.60
CA ALA A 3 -30.57 15.89 -20.48
C ALA A 3 -29.33 16.78 -20.50
N GLN A 4 -29.12 17.53 -19.42
CA GLN A 4 -27.85 18.22 -19.20
C GLN A 4 -26.76 17.17 -19.37
N GLU A 5 -25.88 17.36 -20.35
CA GLU A 5 -24.55 16.78 -20.32
C GLU A 5 -23.93 17.25 -19.00
N PHE A 6 -24.04 16.42 -17.96
CA PHE A 6 -23.14 16.50 -16.82
C PHE A 6 -21.75 16.58 -17.44
N PHE A 7 -21.04 17.67 -17.15
CA PHE A 7 -19.69 17.97 -17.60
C PHE A 7 -18.96 16.70 -18.05
N PRO A 8 -18.35 16.65 -19.26
CA PRO A 8 -17.43 15.57 -19.59
C PRO A 8 -16.26 15.69 -18.62
N LEU A 9 -16.43 15.09 -17.44
CA LEU A 9 -15.39 14.75 -16.52
C LEU A 9 -14.54 13.78 -17.31
N ASN A 10 -13.42 14.28 -17.82
CA ASN A 10 -12.37 13.43 -18.34
C ASN A 10 -11.84 12.66 -17.12
N ASP A 11 -12.52 11.55 -16.80
CA ASP A 11 -12.38 10.82 -15.53
C ASP A 11 -11.27 9.77 -15.58
N THR A 12 -10.53 9.74 -16.68
CA THR A 12 -9.45 8.81 -16.94
C THR A 12 -8.20 9.59 -17.32
N ILE A 13 -7.09 9.38 -16.59
CA ILE A 13 -5.78 9.94 -16.98
C ILE A 13 -5.18 9.15 -18.14
N TYR A 14 -5.49 7.85 -18.18
CA TYR A 14 -5.11 6.98 -19.29
C TYR A 14 -6.38 6.39 -19.92
N PRO A 15 -6.55 6.51 -21.24
CA PRO A 15 -7.61 5.79 -21.93
C PRO A 15 -7.38 4.29 -21.75
N SER A 16 -8.47 3.51 -21.75
CA SER A 16 -8.42 2.07 -21.92
C SER A 16 -7.34 1.74 -22.95
N GLY A 17 -6.30 0.99 -22.59
CA GLY A 17 -5.37 0.49 -23.58
C GLY A 17 -6.16 -0.20 -24.70
N PRO A 18 -5.70 -0.19 -25.96
CA PRO A 18 -6.37 -0.97 -27.01
C PRO A 18 -6.61 -2.39 -26.47
N PRO A 19 -7.78 -3.00 -26.75
CA PRO A 19 -8.11 -4.32 -26.22
C PRO A 19 -6.88 -5.20 -26.41
N LEU A 20 -6.35 -5.70 -25.28
CA LEU A 20 -5.03 -6.35 -25.24
C LEU A 20 -4.89 -7.21 -26.48
N ALA A 21 -3.93 -6.86 -27.36
CA ALA A 21 -3.68 -7.60 -28.57
C ALA A 21 -3.67 -9.11 -28.22
N PRO A 22 -4.30 -9.97 -29.04
CA PRO A 22 -4.47 -11.37 -28.68
C PRO A 22 -3.13 -11.94 -28.27
N LEU A 23 -3.03 -12.21 -26.96
CA LEU A 23 -1.79 -12.64 -26.35
C LEU A 23 -1.43 -14.01 -26.91
N THR A 24 -0.15 -14.23 -27.17
CA THR A 24 0.33 -15.59 -27.43
C THR A 24 -0.03 -16.50 -26.24
N PRO A 25 -0.12 -17.83 -26.43
CA PRO A 25 -0.39 -18.75 -25.32
C PRO A 25 0.58 -18.57 -24.15
N ARG A 26 1.87 -18.33 -24.42
CA ARG A 26 2.89 -18.07 -23.41
C ARG A 26 2.62 -16.79 -22.61
N GLU A 27 2.26 -15.71 -23.28
CA GLU A 27 1.87 -14.45 -22.63
C GLU A 27 0.61 -14.60 -21.79
N THR A 28 -0.36 -15.36 -22.26
CA THR A 28 -1.60 -15.67 -21.52
C THR A 28 -1.29 -16.45 -20.25
N HIS A 29 -0.46 -17.50 -20.32
CA HIS A 29 -0.06 -18.27 -19.13
C HIS A 29 0.74 -17.43 -18.14
N THR A 30 1.64 -16.58 -18.63
CA THR A 30 2.46 -15.70 -17.78
C THR A 30 1.58 -14.69 -17.07
N ARG A 31 0.65 -14.05 -17.80
CA ARG A 31 -0.33 -13.12 -17.24
C ARG A 31 -1.20 -13.80 -16.18
N ASN A 32 -1.72 -15.00 -16.47
CA ASN A 32 -2.56 -15.75 -15.53
C ASN A 32 -1.78 -16.16 -14.27
N ALA A 33 -0.53 -16.58 -14.39
CA ALA A 33 0.33 -16.89 -13.26
C ALA A 33 0.60 -15.63 -12.40
N THR A 34 0.91 -14.50 -13.05
CA THR A 34 1.08 -13.22 -12.34
C THR A 34 -0.20 -12.81 -11.62
N ILE A 35 -1.35 -12.85 -12.28
CA ILE A 35 -2.67 -12.58 -11.68
C ILE A 35 -2.89 -13.42 -10.43
N ILE A 36 -2.72 -14.75 -10.53
CA ILE A 36 -2.93 -15.67 -9.40
C ILE A 36 -2.01 -15.31 -8.24
N LEU A 37 -0.76 -14.91 -8.50
CA LEU A 37 0.20 -14.59 -7.47
C LEU A 37 0.00 -13.18 -6.88
N THR A 38 -0.42 -12.23 -7.70
CA THR A 38 -0.71 -10.85 -7.30
C THR A 38 -2.01 -10.75 -6.49
N PHE A 39 -2.93 -11.71 -6.62
CA PHE A 39 -4.14 -11.82 -5.79
C PHE A 39 -4.01 -12.83 -4.65
N GLY A 40 -3.57 -14.05 -4.98
CA GLY A 40 -3.47 -15.15 -4.03
C GLY A 40 -2.31 -14.98 -3.05
N GLY A 41 -1.19 -14.40 -3.49
CA GLY A 41 -0.02 -14.13 -2.65
C GLY A 41 -0.37 -13.27 -1.44
N PRO A 42 -0.96 -12.07 -1.60
CA PRO A 42 -1.38 -11.26 -0.47
C PRO A 42 -2.44 -11.93 0.42
N ILE A 43 -3.38 -12.71 -0.13
CA ILE A 43 -4.36 -13.44 0.70
C ILE A 43 -3.68 -14.49 1.57
N VAL A 44 -2.76 -15.28 1.00
CA VAL A 44 -1.95 -16.25 1.75
C VAL A 44 -1.12 -15.54 2.81
N ALA A 45 -0.52 -14.40 2.47
CA ALA A 45 0.23 -13.56 3.41
C ALA A 45 -0.64 -13.07 4.57
N ALA A 46 -1.87 -12.62 4.30
CA ALA A 46 -2.82 -12.20 5.31
C ALA A 46 -3.15 -13.34 6.27
N VAL A 47 -3.40 -14.55 5.74
CA VAL A 47 -3.65 -15.73 6.56
C VAL A 47 -2.44 -16.08 7.42
N ILE A 48 -1.23 -16.08 6.87
CA ILE A 48 0.00 -16.36 7.63
C ILE A 48 0.19 -15.32 8.74
N SER A 49 0.00 -14.04 8.43
CA SER A 49 0.06 -12.96 9.43
C SER A 49 -0.97 -13.14 10.54
N LEU A 50 -2.22 -13.48 10.23
CA LEU A 50 -3.26 -13.75 11.23
C LEU A 50 -2.94 -14.98 12.08
N LEU A 51 -2.48 -16.07 11.47
CA LEU A 51 -2.08 -17.29 12.19
C LEU A 51 -0.88 -17.04 13.10
N SER A 52 0.02 -16.12 12.72
CA SER A 52 1.15 -15.70 13.56
C SER A 52 0.69 -14.93 14.81
N ALA A 53 -0.49 -14.30 14.78
CA ALA A 53 -1.11 -13.65 15.92
C ALA A 53 -2.02 -14.64 16.66
N ASN A 54 -1.49 -15.29 17.70
CA ASN A 54 -2.30 -16.10 18.61
C ASN A 54 -3.58 -15.31 19.00
N ARG A 55 -4.77 -15.92 18.94
CA ARG A 55 -6.04 -15.28 19.34
C ARG A 55 -6.34 -13.92 18.68
N TRP A 56 -6.02 -13.77 17.39
CA TRP A 56 -6.31 -12.55 16.59
C TRP A 56 -7.76 -12.08 16.65
N TRP A 57 -8.71 -12.98 16.94
CA TRP A 57 -10.14 -12.68 17.07
C TRP A 57 -10.52 -11.90 18.35
N THR A 58 -9.60 -11.63 19.26
CA THR A 58 -9.88 -10.87 20.50
C THR A 58 -9.65 -9.37 20.29
N TYR A 59 -10.56 -8.53 20.82
CA TYR A 59 -10.53 -7.06 20.61
C TYR A 59 -9.17 -6.41 20.95
N ARG A 60 -8.50 -6.86 22.01
CA ARG A 60 -7.16 -6.38 22.41
C ARG A 60 -6.05 -6.77 21.42
N ARG A 61 -6.22 -7.83 20.62
CA ARG A 61 -5.21 -8.32 19.65
C ARG A 61 -5.48 -7.88 18.21
N LEU A 62 -6.66 -7.34 17.91
CA LEU A 62 -6.96 -6.69 16.63
C LEU A 62 -6.03 -5.49 16.37
N TRP A 63 -5.59 -4.80 17.41
CA TRP A 63 -4.60 -3.71 17.33
C TRP A 63 -3.17 -4.25 17.51
N SER A 64 -2.72 -5.05 16.55
CA SER A 64 -1.37 -5.61 16.50
C SER A 64 -0.77 -5.52 15.10
N PHE A 65 0.55 -5.54 15.02
CA PHE A 65 1.25 -5.40 13.73
C PHE A 65 0.86 -6.50 12.75
N SER A 66 0.73 -7.74 13.22
CA SER A 66 0.30 -8.86 12.39
C SER A 66 -1.13 -8.70 11.88
N SER A 67 -2.06 -8.20 12.70
CA SER A 67 -3.47 -8.02 12.30
C SER A 67 -3.63 -6.86 11.32
N VAL A 68 -2.97 -5.73 11.57
CA VAL A 68 -2.97 -4.57 10.66
C VAL A 68 -2.24 -4.92 9.36
N SER A 69 -1.13 -5.66 9.41
CA SER A 69 -0.43 -6.15 8.21
C SER A 69 -1.29 -7.14 7.41
N ALA A 70 -2.10 -7.97 8.06
CA ALA A 70 -3.03 -8.84 7.36
C ALA A 70 -4.09 -8.02 6.61
N LEU A 71 -4.66 -6.98 7.25
CA LEU A 71 -5.56 -6.05 6.59
C LEU A 71 -4.87 -5.35 5.41
N TRP A 72 -3.61 -4.99 5.56
CA TRP A 72 -2.82 -4.37 4.51
C TRP A 72 -2.62 -5.29 3.30
N PHE A 73 -2.30 -6.57 3.52
CA PHE A 73 -2.21 -7.52 2.42
C PHE A 73 -3.55 -7.73 1.71
N VAL A 74 -4.68 -7.72 2.43
CA VAL A 74 -6.01 -7.78 1.82
C VAL A 74 -6.27 -6.55 0.94
N THR A 75 -5.93 -5.34 1.40
CA THR A 75 -6.12 -4.14 0.57
C THR A 75 -5.22 -4.12 -0.66
N ILE A 76 -4.01 -4.70 -0.59
CA ILE A 76 -3.16 -4.91 -1.77
C ILE A 76 -3.84 -5.83 -2.79
N ALA A 77 -4.45 -6.94 -2.36
CA ALA A 77 -5.19 -7.83 -3.25
C ALA A 77 -6.36 -7.11 -3.94
N VAL A 78 -7.16 -6.35 -3.17
CA VAL A 78 -8.30 -5.58 -3.69
C VAL A 78 -7.85 -4.51 -4.69
N TRP A 79 -6.78 -3.77 -4.38
CA TRP A 79 -6.19 -2.78 -5.28
C TRP A 79 -5.80 -3.40 -6.61
N ASN A 80 -5.00 -4.47 -6.58
CA ASN A 80 -4.54 -5.11 -7.80
C ASN A 80 -5.72 -5.69 -8.60
N MET A 81 -6.76 -6.22 -7.94
CA MET A 81 -7.93 -6.77 -8.61
C MET A 81 -8.70 -5.66 -9.33
N THR A 82 -8.82 -4.49 -8.70
CA THR A 82 -9.45 -3.31 -9.29
C THR A 82 -8.70 -2.86 -10.55
N LEU A 83 -7.36 -2.72 -10.46
CA LEU A 83 -6.54 -2.35 -11.62
C LEU A 83 -6.64 -3.39 -12.75
N TYR A 84 -6.67 -4.68 -12.40
CA TYR A 84 -6.78 -5.75 -13.38
C TYR A 84 -8.12 -5.73 -14.13
N VAL A 85 -9.24 -5.61 -13.40
CA VAL A 85 -10.59 -5.53 -13.99
C VAL A 85 -10.72 -4.30 -14.89
N LYS A 86 -10.07 -3.19 -14.52
CA LYS A 86 -10.04 -1.95 -15.28
C LYS A 86 -9.00 -1.93 -16.41
N GLY A 87 -8.30 -3.03 -16.68
CA GLY A 87 -7.31 -3.08 -17.75
C GLY A 87 -6.16 -2.08 -17.60
N GLY A 88 -5.86 -1.63 -16.36
CA GLY A 88 -4.87 -0.60 -16.09
C GLY A 88 -5.37 0.85 -16.17
N GLU A 89 -6.67 1.07 -16.43
CA GLU A 89 -7.25 2.41 -16.40
C GLU A 89 -7.14 3.03 -15.00
N THR A 90 -6.56 4.23 -14.94
CA THR A 90 -6.53 5.05 -13.73
C THR A 90 -7.65 6.07 -13.79
N ASP A 91 -8.73 5.74 -13.09
CA ASP A 91 -9.89 6.61 -12.91
C ASP A 91 -10.15 6.93 -11.43
N ARG A 92 -11.20 7.70 -11.14
CA ARG A 92 -11.54 8.05 -9.75
C ARG A 92 -11.80 6.85 -8.86
N THR A 93 -12.31 5.75 -9.41
CA THR A 93 -12.52 4.52 -8.62
C THR A 93 -11.19 3.93 -8.20
N ALA A 94 -10.21 3.87 -9.12
CA ALA A 94 -8.85 3.49 -8.76
C ALA A 94 -8.32 4.43 -7.66
N LEU A 95 -8.41 5.74 -7.82
CA LEU A 95 -7.95 6.67 -6.77
C LEU A 95 -8.64 6.46 -5.41
N ILE A 96 -9.93 6.15 -5.38
CA ILE A 96 -10.65 5.79 -4.14
C ILE A 96 -10.08 4.51 -3.52
N VAL A 97 -9.86 3.46 -4.31
CA VAL A 97 -9.29 2.20 -3.79
C VAL A 97 -7.84 2.42 -3.31
N ALA A 98 -7.07 3.27 -3.99
CA ALA A 98 -5.74 3.69 -3.54
C ALA A 98 -5.80 4.41 -2.19
N GLY A 99 -6.81 5.25 -1.96
CA GLY A 99 -7.00 5.93 -0.67
C GLY A 99 -7.40 4.97 0.46
N ILE A 100 -8.30 4.01 0.20
CA ILE A 100 -8.63 2.95 1.18
C ILE A 100 -7.37 2.16 1.55
N TYR A 101 -6.54 1.86 0.55
CA TYR A 101 -5.24 1.23 0.76
C TYR A 101 -4.31 2.11 1.63
N GLY A 102 -4.20 3.41 1.31
CA GLY A 102 -3.39 4.39 2.06
C GLY A 102 -3.84 4.55 3.50
N GLN A 103 -5.14 4.45 3.79
CA GLN A 103 -5.67 4.43 5.15
C GLN A 103 -5.08 3.27 5.98
N VAL A 104 -4.94 2.08 5.41
CA VAL A 104 -4.37 0.95 6.14
C VAL A 104 -2.88 1.13 6.40
N GLU A 105 -2.12 1.69 5.45
CA GLU A 105 -0.73 2.09 5.70
C GLU A 105 -0.63 3.14 6.82
N ALA A 106 -1.60 4.05 6.92
CA ALA A 106 -1.61 5.07 7.96
C ALA A 106 -1.89 4.45 9.34
N LEU A 107 -2.67 3.37 9.40
CA LEU A 107 -2.82 2.56 10.62
C LEU A 107 -1.50 1.90 11.01
N ILE A 108 -0.70 1.43 10.05
CA ILE A 108 0.65 0.90 10.32
C ILE A 108 1.54 1.99 10.93
N SER A 109 1.56 3.20 10.34
CA SER A 109 2.27 4.34 10.91
C SER A 109 1.84 4.65 12.35
N CYS A 110 0.52 4.69 12.60
CA CYS A 110 -0.01 4.93 13.94
C CYS A 110 0.39 3.85 14.95
N LEU A 111 0.34 2.59 14.52
CA LEU A 111 0.73 1.45 15.34
C LEU A 111 2.23 1.48 15.66
N LEU A 112 3.06 1.81 14.67
CA LEU A 112 4.52 1.96 14.81
C LEU A 112 4.92 3.10 15.75
N LEU A 113 4.09 4.13 15.86
CA LEU A 113 4.24 5.26 16.78
C LEU A 113 3.61 5.01 18.16
N ASP A 114 3.12 3.80 18.41
CA ASP A 114 2.45 3.39 19.65
C ASP A 114 1.25 4.28 20.02
N LEU A 115 0.49 4.74 19.01
CA LEU A 115 -0.71 5.52 19.25
C LEU A 115 -1.86 4.63 19.75
N PRO A 116 -2.72 5.15 20.65
CA PRO A 116 -3.92 4.44 21.10
C PRO A 116 -4.88 4.17 19.94
N ALA A 117 -5.41 2.96 19.86
CA ALA A 117 -6.30 2.54 18.77
C ALA A 117 -7.44 3.54 18.45
N PRO A 118 -8.17 4.13 19.43
CA PRO A 118 -9.21 5.11 19.13
C PRO A 118 -8.68 6.35 18.40
N ALA A 119 -7.51 6.85 18.80
CA ALA A 119 -6.87 8.00 18.17
C ALA A 119 -6.39 7.64 16.76
N SER A 120 -5.83 6.44 16.58
CA SER A 120 -5.39 5.95 15.27
C SER A 120 -6.54 5.82 14.28
N PHE A 121 -7.67 5.22 14.69
CA PHE A 121 -8.85 5.12 13.83
C PHE A 121 -9.41 6.49 13.47
N ALA A 122 -9.47 7.44 14.42
CA ALA A 122 -9.92 8.80 14.15
C ALA A 122 -9.01 9.54 13.15
N LEU A 123 -7.69 9.44 13.32
CA LEU A 123 -6.70 10.06 12.42
C LEU A 123 -6.78 9.47 11.01
N VAL A 124 -6.86 8.15 10.89
CA VAL A 124 -6.95 7.47 9.60
C VAL A 124 -8.30 7.71 8.91
N TRP A 125 -9.37 7.83 9.68
CA TRP A 125 -10.66 8.23 9.14
C TRP A 125 -10.61 9.65 8.58
N LEU A 126 -10.05 10.60 9.33
CA LEU A 126 -9.86 11.98 8.86
C LEU A 126 -8.98 12.05 7.62
N TRP A 127 -7.89 11.29 7.59
CA TRP A 127 -7.01 11.17 6.43
C TRP A 127 -7.78 10.69 5.19
N GLY A 128 -8.54 9.60 5.31
CA GLY A 128 -9.33 9.09 4.18
C GLY A 128 -10.41 10.07 3.74
N MET A 129 -11.06 10.77 4.66
CA MET A 129 -12.01 11.84 4.30
C MET A 129 -11.35 12.94 3.48
N ILE A 130 -10.11 13.31 3.80
CA ILE A 130 -9.33 14.28 3.01
C ILE A 130 -9.01 13.71 1.64
N GLU A 131 -8.49 12.48 1.54
CA GLU A 131 -8.20 11.83 0.26
C GLU A 131 -9.45 11.68 -0.62
N PHE A 132 -10.55 11.15 -0.09
CA PHE A 132 -11.81 11.03 -0.82
C PHE A 132 -12.35 12.41 -1.21
N GLY A 133 -12.22 13.41 -0.34
CA GLY A 133 -12.54 14.80 -0.64
C GLY A 133 -11.73 15.29 -1.85
N LEU A 134 -10.42 15.09 -1.86
CA LEU A 134 -9.54 15.47 -2.98
C LEU A 134 -9.94 14.74 -4.27
N VAL A 135 -10.19 13.43 -4.19
CA VAL A 135 -10.61 12.61 -5.33
C VAL A 135 -11.99 12.99 -5.85
N MET A 136 -12.90 13.52 -5.03
CA MET A 136 -14.26 13.87 -5.49
C MET A 136 -14.41 15.35 -5.87
N LEU A 137 -13.63 16.24 -5.26
CA LEU A 137 -13.76 17.69 -5.43
C LEU A 137 -12.85 18.26 -6.52
N LEU A 138 -11.71 17.62 -6.81
CA LEU A 138 -10.83 18.06 -7.89
C LEU A 138 -11.45 17.71 -9.24
N SER A 139 -11.82 18.74 -10.01
CA SER A 139 -12.49 18.57 -11.31
C SER A 139 -11.59 17.92 -12.36
N ASN A 140 -10.28 18.18 -12.29
CA ASN A 140 -9.29 17.57 -13.16
C ASN A 140 -8.77 16.26 -12.54
N ILE A 141 -8.92 15.15 -13.25
CA ILE A 141 -8.45 13.84 -12.81
C ILE A 141 -6.93 13.83 -12.58
N LYS A 142 -6.15 14.59 -13.37
CA LYS A 142 -4.70 14.72 -13.20
C LYS A 142 -4.35 15.30 -11.84
N ASP A 143 -5.04 16.34 -11.43
CA ASP A 143 -4.81 16.98 -10.13
C ASP A 143 -5.22 16.05 -8.99
N ALA A 144 -6.34 15.32 -9.16
CA ALA A 144 -6.79 14.30 -8.22
C ALA A 144 -5.75 13.17 -8.06
N TYR A 145 -5.13 12.74 -9.15
CA TYR A 145 -4.07 11.75 -9.14
C TYR A 145 -2.80 12.25 -8.48
N VAL A 146 -2.32 13.46 -8.82
CA VAL A 146 -1.11 14.02 -8.21
C VAL A 146 -1.32 14.14 -6.70
N ALA A 147 -2.47 14.66 -6.27
CA ALA A 147 -2.78 14.82 -4.85
C ALA A 147 -2.82 13.46 -4.12
N THR A 148 -3.60 12.50 -4.64
CA THR A 148 -3.80 11.20 -3.99
C THR A 148 -2.52 10.36 -4.00
N SER A 149 -1.84 10.27 -5.15
CA SER A 149 -0.60 9.50 -5.26
C SER A 149 0.51 10.08 -4.39
N SER A 150 0.58 11.42 -4.25
CA SER A 150 1.53 12.05 -3.34
C SER A 150 1.26 11.67 -1.89
N LEU A 151 0.01 11.69 -1.45
CA LEU A 151 -0.37 11.35 -0.08
C LEU A 151 -0.10 9.86 0.24
N VAL A 152 -0.52 8.95 -0.64
CA VAL A 152 -0.27 7.51 -0.49
C VAL A 152 1.23 7.22 -0.48
N MET A 153 2.01 7.79 -1.40
CA MET A 153 3.45 7.56 -1.45
C MET A 153 4.20 8.19 -0.26
N THR A 154 3.72 9.33 0.24
CA THR A 154 4.24 9.94 1.48
C THR A 154 4.12 8.96 2.63
N ASN A 155 2.98 8.29 2.75
CA ASN A 155 2.74 7.35 3.82
C ASN A 155 3.67 6.13 3.72
N ALA A 156 3.81 5.55 2.53
CA ALA A 156 4.75 4.45 2.30
C ALA A 156 6.21 4.83 2.65
N LEU A 157 6.64 6.04 2.29
CA LEU A 157 7.97 6.55 2.64
C LEU A 157 8.12 6.81 4.14
N VAL A 158 7.10 7.37 4.80
CA VAL A 158 7.10 7.56 6.26
C VAL A 158 7.22 6.23 6.98
N VAL A 159 6.46 5.21 6.58
CA VAL A 159 6.57 3.86 7.14
C VAL A 159 7.98 3.29 6.93
N ALA A 160 8.59 3.48 5.76
CA ALA A 160 9.97 3.08 5.49
C ALA A 160 10.97 3.78 6.42
N CYS A 161 10.85 5.10 6.59
CA CYS A 161 11.68 5.89 7.50
C CYS A 161 11.52 5.46 8.95
N LEU A 162 10.30 5.15 9.39
CA LEU A 162 10.01 4.64 10.72
C LEU A 162 10.69 3.27 10.95
N PHE A 163 10.56 2.33 10.02
CA PHE A 163 11.28 1.05 10.11
C PHE A 163 12.80 1.23 10.14
N PHE A 164 13.33 2.12 9.30
CA PHE A 164 14.76 2.45 9.30
C PHE A 164 15.20 3.02 10.65
N TYR A 165 14.43 3.95 11.23
CA TYR A 165 14.69 4.53 12.55
C TYR A 165 14.71 3.46 13.65
N GLY A 166 13.77 2.50 13.58
CA GLY A 166 13.69 1.34 14.48
C GLY A 166 14.72 0.24 14.18
N LYS A 167 15.69 0.50 13.29
CA LYS A 167 16.75 -0.43 12.85
C LYS A 167 16.20 -1.74 12.27
N GLN A 168 15.02 -1.70 11.67
CA GLN A 168 14.33 -2.84 11.08
C GLN A 168 14.62 -2.93 9.57
N ALA A 169 15.85 -3.30 9.23
CA ALA A 169 16.32 -3.28 7.84
C ALA A 169 15.47 -4.14 6.88
N GLY A 170 15.00 -5.31 7.32
CA GLY A 170 14.14 -6.20 6.50
C GLY A 170 12.80 -5.57 6.14
N TYR A 171 12.10 -4.98 7.13
CA TYR A 171 10.84 -4.27 6.90
C TYR A 171 11.03 -2.97 6.10
N CYS A 172 12.12 -2.24 6.36
CA CYS A 172 12.49 -1.08 5.56
C CYS A 172 12.71 -1.45 4.08
N LEU A 173 13.45 -2.53 3.81
CA LEU A 173 13.65 -3.03 2.46
C LEU A 173 12.33 -3.49 1.80
N ALA A 174 11.41 -4.06 2.59
CA ALA A 174 10.06 -4.37 2.12
C ALA A 174 9.29 -3.12 1.70
N MET A 175 9.39 -2.03 2.47
CA MET A 175 8.78 -0.75 2.08
C MET A 175 9.43 -0.13 0.86
N ILE A 176 10.76 -0.22 0.72
CA ILE A 176 11.47 0.27 -0.47
C ILE A 176 11.02 -0.51 -1.71
N THR A 177 10.95 -1.85 -1.63
CA THR A 177 10.45 -2.68 -2.73
C THR A 177 8.99 -2.38 -3.06
N ARG A 178 8.17 -2.05 -2.05
CA ARG A 178 6.81 -1.54 -2.25
C ARG A 178 6.80 -0.21 -3.01
N ILE A 179 7.60 0.78 -2.59
CA ILE A 179 7.69 2.08 -3.27
C ILE A 179 8.10 1.87 -4.72
N LEU A 180 9.11 1.04 -5.00
CA LEU A 180 9.50 0.70 -6.37
C LEU A 180 8.35 0.04 -7.16
N GLY A 181 7.57 -0.83 -6.53
CA GLY A 181 6.38 -1.42 -7.13
C GLY A 181 5.28 -0.39 -7.42
N ILE A 182 5.05 0.56 -6.51
CA ILE A 182 4.12 1.68 -6.70
C ILE A 182 4.57 2.54 -7.88
N LEU A 183 5.85 2.94 -7.91
CA LEU A 183 6.43 3.70 -9.01
C LEU A 183 6.31 2.94 -10.32
N ASN A 184 6.58 1.64 -10.34
CA ASN A 184 6.48 0.82 -11.54
C ASN A 184 5.02 0.66 -12.02
N ILE A 185 4.06 0.50 -11.10
CA ILE A 185 2.63 0.51 -11.42
C ILE A 185 2.26 1.83 -12.09
N PHE A 186 2.64 2.95 -11.47
CA PHE A 186 2.34 4.27 -12.00
C PHE A 186 3.08 4.59 -13.31
N THR A 187 4.36 4.24 -13.46
CA THR A 187 5.09 4.41 -14.73
C THR A 187 4.62 3.47 -15.82
N GLY A 188 4.24 2.23 -15.50
CA GLY A 188 3.70 1.28 -16.46
C GLY A 188 2.30 1.66 -16.94
N MET A 189 1.48 2.27 -16.07
CA MET A 189 0.25 2.96 -16.46
C MET A 189 0.54 4.16 -17.39
N VAL A 190 1.68 4.84 -17.20
CA VAL A 190 2.12 5.94 -18.09
C VAL A 190 2.72 5.46 -19.42
N TYR A 191 3.48 4.35 -19.45
CA TYR A 191 4.26 4.02 -20.66
C TYR A 191 3.76 2.83 -21.46
N ASN A 192 2.67 2.16 -21.05
CA ASN A 192 2.17 0.95 -21.71
C ASN A 192 3.32 -0.04 -22.04
N ILE A 193 4.29 -0.15 -21.13
CA ILE A 193 5.44 -1.03 -21.28
C ILE A 193 4.88 -2.44 -21.39
N GLY A 194 5.28 -3.17 -22.43
CA GLY A 194 4.70 -4.46 -22.81
C GLY A 194 4.28 -5.35 -21.63
N VAL A 195 3.13 -6.02 -21.79
CA VAL A 195 2.42 -6.75 -20.73
C VAL A 195 3.33 -7.68 -19.91
N ILE A 196 4.35 -8.30 -20.50
CA ILE A 196 5.26 -9.24 -19.80
C ILE A 196 6.24 -8.54 -18.85
N PRO A 197 7.10 -7.59 -19.28
CA PRO A 197 8.05 -6.93 -18.38
C PRO A 197 7.37 -6.18 -17.22
N TYR A 198 6.24 -5.51 -17.46
CA TYR A 198 5.47 -4.85 -16.41
C TYR A 198 4.96 -5.84 -15.34
N ASN A 199 4.34 -6.93 -15.78
CA ASN A 199 3.80 -7.96 -14.89
C ASN A 199 4.91 -8.69 -14.12
N ALA A 200 6.07 -8.92 -14.74
CA ALA A 200 7.20 -9.55 -14.07
C ALA A 200 7.81 -8.65 -12.99
N ILE A 201 8.01 -7.36 -13.25
CA ILE A 201 8.57 -6.43 -12.25
C ILE A 201 7.60 -6.24 -11.09
N ASN A 202 6.29 -6.08 -11.37
CA ASN A 202 5.27 -6.02 -10.32
C ASN A 202 5.21 -7.32 -9.51
N PHE A 203 5.35 -8.46 -10.16
CA PHE A 203 5.42 -9.76 -9.50
C PHE A 203 6.60 -9.85 -8.53
N PHE A 204 7.81 -9.51 -8.99
CA PHE A 204 9.00 -9.60 -8.14
C PHE A 204 8.97 -8.58 -7.00
N THR A 205 8.59 -7.32 -7.28
CA THR A 205 8.51 -6.28 -6.24
C THR A 205 7.50 -6.62 -5.15
N LEU A 206 6.31 -7.08 -5.53
CA LEU A 206 5.28 -7.51 -4.58
C LEU A 206 5.69 -8.79 -3.84
N GLY A 207 6.28 -9.77 -4.53
CA GLY A 207 6.76 -11.01 -3.93
C GLY A 207 7.85 -10.76 -2.89
N PHE A 208 8.85 -9.92 -3.20
CA PHE A 208 9.90 -9.54 -2.27
C PHE A 208 9.34 -8.77 -1.06
N GLN A 209 8.44 -7.81 -1.29
CA GLN A 209 7.79 -7.08 -0.20
C GLN A 209 7.07 -8.05 0.76
N ILE A 210 6.20 -8.91 0.24
CA ILE A 210 5.42 -9.86 1.04
C ILE A 210 6.36 -10.79 1.83
N ALA A 211 7.36 -11.36 1.16
CA ALA A 211 8.31 -12.28 1.78
C ALA A 211 9.08 -11.63 2.94
N LEU A 212 9.52 -10.38 2.76
CA LEU A 212 10.26 -9.64 3.78
C LEU A 212 9.37 -9.27 4.98
N ILE A 213 8.11 -8.87 4.75
CA ILE A 213 7.17 -8.56 5.84
C ILE A 213 6.81 -9.82 6.63
N ILE A 214 6.43 -10.91 5.95
CA ILE A 214 6.11 -12.18 6.62
C ILE A 214 7.33 -12.71 7.38
N GLY A 215 8.51 -12.72 6.74
CA GLY A 215 9.76 -13.16 7.37
C GLY A 215 10.09 -12.34 8.61
N GLY A 216 9.88 -11.02 8.54
CA GLY A 216 9.99 -10.14 9.70
C GLY A 216 9.03 -10.53 10.83
N ILE A 217 7.75 -10.78 10.51
CA ILE A 217 6.71 -11.09 11.52
C ILE A 217 7.04 -12.42 12.21
N LEU A 218 7.39 -13.44 11.43
CA LEU A 218 7.75 -14.75 11.96
C LEU A 218 9.02 -14.66 12.83
N ASN A 219 10.03 -13.91 12.42
CA ASN A 219 11.26 -13.74 13.21
C ASN A 219 11.01 -12.99 14.52
N SER A 220 10.20 -11.92 14.51
CA SER A 220 9.83 -11.21 15.74
C SER A 220 9.07 -12.08 16.72
N ASN A 221 8.28 -13.05 16.22
CA ASN A 221 7.54 -13.97 17.08
C ASN A 221 8.43 -15.06 17.68
N VAL A 222 9.48 -15.51 16.98
CA VAL A 222 10.42 -16.54 17.47
C VAL A 222 11.28 -16.02 18.62
N ILE A 223 11.69 -14.76 18.61
CA ILE A 223 12.48 -14.13 19.68
C ILE A 223 11.73 -14.09 21.03
N HIS A 224 10.40 -14.14 21.00
CA HIS A 224 9.54 -14.10 22.20
C HIS A 224 8.94 -15.46 22.59
N LEU A 225 9.33 -16.54 21.93
CA LEU A 225 8.93 -17.93 22.26
C LEU A 225 10.01 -18.69 23.03
N ASP A 226 11.00 -17.99 23.61
CA ASP A 226 12.03 -18.61 24.43
C ASP A 226 11.38 -19.25 25.68
N PRO A 227 11.39 -20.60 25.81
CA PRO A 227 10.62 -21.32 26.83
C PRO A 227 11.03 -21.02 28.27
N GLU A 228 12.13 -20.29 28.49
CA GLU A 228 12.62 -19.92 29.82
C GLU A 228 11.92 -18.68 30.41
N GLN A 229 11.11 -17.94 29.64
CA GLN A 229 10.44 -16.72 30.11
C GLN A 229 8.98 -16.94 30.57
N GLY A 230 8.78 -17.72 31.66
CA GLY A 230 7.57 -17.67 32.49
C GLY A 230 6.20 -17.91 31.82
N PRO A 231 5.09 -17.80 32.57
CA PRO A 231 3.75 -17.96 32.00
C PRO A 231 3.44 -16.81 31.04
N ILE A 232 2.85 -17.16 29.90
CA ILE A 232 2.42 -16.29 28.79
C ILE A 232 1.27 -15.38 29.24
N GLU A 233 1.51 -14.47 30.18
CA GLU A 233 0.60 -13.38 30.49
C GLU A 233 1.08 -12.12 29.76
N GLU A 234 0.28 -11.70 28.77
CA GLU A 234 0.27 -10.35 28.18
C GLU A 234 1.57 -9.78 27.58
N GLN A 235 2.55 -10.58 27.15
CA GLN A 235 3.54 -10.05 26.20
C GLN A 235 2.86 -9.85 24.83
N GLN A 236 2.34 -8.63 24.60
CA GLN A 236 2.12 -8.11 23.26
C GLN A 236 3.43 -8.29 22.51
N ILE A 237 3.38 -8.91 21.34
CA ILE A 237 4.53 -8.96 20.43
C ILE A 237 4.69 -7.54 19.90
N LEU A 238 5.37 -6.71 20.68
CA LEU A 238 5.62 -5.32 20.36
C LEU A 238 6.75 -5.30 19.35
N HIS A 239 6.46 -4.77 18.17
CA HIS A 239 7.47 -4.54 17.16
C HIS A 239 8.54 -3.61 17.75
N PRO A 240 9.86 -3.80 17.52
CA PRO A 240 10.91 -3.08 18.23
C PRO A 240 10.79 -1.54 18.20
N LEU A 241 10.22 -0.99 17.14
CA LEU A 241 9.93 0.44 17.07
C LEU A 241 8.84 0.91 18.05
N GLN A 242 7.87 0.08 18.42
CA GLN A 242 6.86 0.41 19.44
C GLN A 242 7.48 0.57 20.84
N THR A 243 8.69 0.03 21.04
CA THR A 243 9.46 0.24 22.27
C THR A 243 10.38 1.46 22.21
N THR A 244 10.49 2.10 21.05
CA THR A 244 11.38 3.24 20.81
C THR A 244 10.55 4.50 20.61
N ALA A 245 10.63 5.44 21.55
CA ALA A 245 9.93 6.71 21.42
C ALA A 245 10.49 7.53 20.23
N VAL A 246 9.68 7.71 19.18
CA VAL A 246 10.02 8.56 18.03
C VAL A 246 9.70 10.01 18.39
N PRO A 247 10.68 10.93 18.44
CA PRO A 247 10.40 12.34 18.70
C PRO A 247 9.49 12.92 17.62
N LEU A 248 8.53 13.76 18.01
CA LEU A 248 7.62 14.42 17.07
C LEU A 248 8.37 15.20 15.97
N SER A 249 9.49 15.82 16.31
CA SER A 249 10.35 16.53 15.35
C SER A 249 10.94 15.61 14.29
N ALA A 250 11.34 14.39 14.66
CA ALA A 250 11.84 13.40 13.72
C ALA A 250 10.72 12.90 12.80
N PHE A 251 9.55 12.62 13.36
CA PHE A 251 8.37 12.23 12.57
C PHE A 251 7.96 13.31 11.56
N LEU A 252 7.87 14.57 12.01
CA LEU A 252 7.56 15.70 11.13
C LEU A 252 8.62 15.87 10.03
N GLY A 253 9.90 15.67 10.36
CA GLY A 253 10.98 15.64 9.37
C GLY A 253 10.77 14.55 8.31
N PHE A 254 10.45 13.32 8.73
CA PHE A 254 10.13 12.22 7.81
C PHE A 254 8.93 12.57 6.94
N PHE A 255 7.86 13.09 7.51
CA PHE A 255 6.64 13.43 6.79
C PHE A 255 6.90 14.52 5.74
N VAL A 256 7.54 15.63 6.10
CA VAL A 256 7.80 16.75 5.18
C VAL A 256 8.72 16.33 4.03
N CYS A 257 9.81 15.61 4.32
CA CYS A 257 10.72 15.12 3.29
C CYS A 257 10.04 14.09 2.37
N SER A 258 9.24 13.19 2.94
CA SER A 258 8.50 12.19 2.18
C SER A 258 7.44 12.84 1.28
N LEU A 259 6.75 13.86 1.77
CA LEU A 259 5.76 14.61 1.00
C LEU A 259 6.39 15.38 -0.15
N ALA A 260 7.49 16.09 0.11
CA ALA A 260 8.22 16.81 -0.93
C ALA A 260 8.70 15.86 -2.04
N ALA A 261 9.32 14.73 -1.66
CA ALA A 261 9.75 13.71 -2.61
C ALA A 261 8.55 13.13 -3.39
N SER A 262 7.44 12.86 -2.70
CA SER A 262 6.25 12.28 -3.31
C SER A 262 5.56 13.19 -4.32
N ILE A 263 5.52 14.48 -4.03
CA ILE A 263 5.01 15.51 -4.94
C ILE A 263 5.89 15.60 -6.18
N VAL A 264 7.22 15.67 -6.02
CA VAL A 264 8.15 15.74 -7.16
C VAL A 264 7.93 14.56 -8.10
N VAL A 265 7.91 13.34 -7.56
CA VAL A 265 7.71 12.15 -8.37
C VAL A 265 6.33 12.10 -9.01
N SER A 266 5.26 12.42 -8.26
CA SER A 266 3.90 12.41 -8.81
C SER A 266 3.72 13.43 -9.94
N LEU A 267 4.35 14.61 -9.81
CA LEU A 267 4.37 15.63 -10.86
C LEU A 267 5.16 15.17 -12.09
N SER A 268 6.32 14.52 -11.90
CA SER A 268 7.10 13.94 -13.01
C SER A 268 6.27 12.91 -13.78
N LEU A 269 5.63 11.98 -13.08
CA LEU A 269 4.79 10.94 -13.70
C LEU A 269 3.55 11.53 -14.40
N ALA A 270 2.90 12.50 -13.78
CA ALA A 270 1.71 13.14 -14.35
C ALA A 270 2.04 14.03 -15.56
N ASN A 271 3.27 14.54 -15.68
CA ASN A 271 3.71 15.32 -16.84
C ASN A 271 4.12 14.42 -18.01
N GLU A 272 4.66 13.24 -17.75
CA GLU A 272 4.97 12.26 -18.79
C GLU A 272 3.71 11.59 -19.37
N ALA A 273 2.63 11.48 -18.57
CA ALA A 273 1.31 10.99 -19.01
C ALA A 273 0.61 11.82 -20.11
N ILE A 274 1.17 12.95 -20.54
CA ILE A 274 0.56 13.89 -21.50
C ILE A 274 1.15 13.76 -22.91
N TYR A 275 2.20 12.94 -23.09
CA TYR A 275 2.83 12.67 -24.39
C TYR A 275 2.53 11.25 -24.88
#